data_AF-A0A1N7PWU4-F1
#
_entry.id   AF-A0A1N7PWU4-F1
#
_cell.length_a   1.000
_cell.length_b   1.000
_cell.length_c   1.000
_cell.angle_alpha   90.00
_cell.angle_beta   90.00
_cell.angle_gamma   90.00
#
_symmetry.space_group_name_H-M   'P 1'
#
loop_
_entity.id
_entity.type
_entity.pdbx_description
1 polymer ?
#
loop_
_entity_poly.entity_id
_entity_poly.type
_entity_poly.pdbx_seq_one_letter_code
_entity_poly.pdbx_strand_id
1 'polypeptide(L)'
;MPRLPLHSMLLSVAAKSCLAVMVAGALLASPQAAWAFGRTLDEIFRGTVRSENDGTLPAYVVNRGLVPYPERKPLTPEEEAALRRSGRAGVIEDPLTSEMAWTDVVKEVAGGAPGPFAVDAVRRRAENADGQAVELLAWMSANGVGVQRDLAEAFDLYSRADQLGVASARDNAKAIYRAMSSEQRRTVMNPFN
;
A
#
# COMPACT_ATOMS: atom_id res chain seq x y z
N MET A 1 -43.04 10.81 54.29
CA MET A 1 -43.60 12.08 53.77
C MET A 1 -42.45 13.07 53.61
N PRO A 2 -42.48 14.04 52.68
CA PRO A 2 -43.14 14.09 51.37
C PRO A 2 -42.19 14.67 50.26
N ARG A 3 -42.29 14.22 49.00
CA ARG A 3 -42.97 14.88 47.84
C ARG A 3 -42.02 15.62 46.87
N LEU A 4 -41.84 14.95 45.71
CA LEU A 4 -41.88 15.50 44.33
C LEU A 4 -42.91 16.66 44.20
N PRO A 5 -42.90 17.57 43.19
CA PRO A 5 -42.72 17.17 41.78
C PRO A 5 -42.24 18.21 40.74
N LEU A 6 -41.95 17.65 39.56
CA LEU A 6 -42.07 18.25 38.22
C LEU A 6 -43.43 18.92 38.00
N HIS A 7 -43.51 19.91 37.11
CA HIS A 7 -44.55 20.21 36.09
C HIS A 7 -44.14 21.55 35.44
N SER A 8 -43.77 21.63 34.16
CA SER A 8 -44.64 21.59 32.96
C SER A 8 -45.49 22.86 32.79
N MET A 9 -45.74 23.24 31.52
CA MET A 9 -46.57 24.34 30.98
C MET A 9 -45.75 25.61 30.66
N LEU A 10 -45.36 25.95 29.42
CA LEU A 10 -46.08 25.95 28.13
C LEU A 10 -47.49 26.55 28.24
N LEU A 11 -47.65 27.85 27.96
CA LEU A 11 -48.24 28.39 26.72
C LEU A 11 -48.69 29.86 26.85
N SER A 12 -48.36 30.62 25.81
CA SER A 12 -49.26 31.53 25.08
C SER A 12 -49.59 32.93 25.62
N VAL A 13 -49.94 33.77 24.64
CA VAL A 13 -50.53 35.13 24.65
C VAL A 13 -49.49 36.25 24.54
N ALA A 14 -49.02 36.57 23.34
CA ALA A 14 -49.70 37.34 22.27
C ALA A 14 -49.88 38.83 22.58
N ALA A 15 -49.34 39.61 21.64
CA ALA A 15 -49.82 40.90 21.15
C ALA A 15 -49.32 42.18 21.84
N LYS A 16 -48.63 42.97 21.00
CA LYS A 16 -48.78 44.42 20.72
C LYS A 16 -47.44 45.14 20.70
N SER A 17 -46.90 45.21 19.49
CA SER A 17 -46.59 46.47 18.81
C SER A 17 -46.28 47.68 19.71
N CYS A 18 -45.05 48.19 19.63
CA CYS A 18 -44.81 49.62 19.41
C CYS A 18 -43.33 49.88 19.09
N LEU A 19 -43.11 50.16 17.80
CA LEU A 19 -42.27 51.20 17.23
C LEU A 19 -41.26 51.94 18.14
N ALA A 20 -40.01 51.93 17.66
CA ALA A 20 -38.99 52.98 17.75
C ALA A 20 -38.45 53.40 19.13
N VAL A 21 -37.14 53.30 19.29
CA VAL A 21 -36.22 54.46 19.17
C VAL A 21 -34.78 53.92 19.26
N MET A 22 -33.97 54.29 18.26
CA MET A 22 -32.52 54.06 18.24
C MET A 22 -31.84 54.86 19.36
N VAL A 23 -30.99 54.21 20.15
CA VAL A 23 -29.81 54.84 20.74
C VAL A 23 -28.65 53.85 20.71
N ALA A 24 -27.56 54.29 20.09
CA ALA A 24 -26.30 53.58 19.94
C ALA A 24 -25.66 53.24 21.29
N GLY A 25 -25.20 52.00 21.43
CA GLY A 25 -24.37 51.52 22.53
C GLY A 25 -23.45 50.43 22.02
N ALA A 26 -22.17 50.77 21.88
CA ALA A 26 -21.13 49.96 21.29
C ALA A 26 -20.94 48.60 21.98
N LEU A 27 -20.95 47.50 21.22
CA LEU A 27 -20.32 46.24 21.60
C LEU A 27 -19.87 45.48 20.35
N LEU A 28 -18.56 45.17 20.31
CA LEU A 28 -17.90 44.06 19.60
C LEU A 28 -17.87 44.08 18.06
N ALA A 29 -16.67 44.24 17.50
CA ALA A 29 -16.05 43.21 16.65
C ALA A 29 -14.70 43.68 16.11
N SER A 30 -13.65 42.94 16.45
CA SER A 30 -12.34 42.96 15.81
C SER A 30 -12.47 42.84 14.29
N PRO A 31 -11.73 43.61 13.46
CA PRO A 31 -11.79 43.49 12.01
C PRO A 31 -10.81 42.41 11.55
N GLN A 32 -11.05 41.16 11.92
CA GLN A 32 -10.24 40.03 11.45
C GLN A 32 -11.13 38.86 11.01
N ALA A 33 -12.09 39.14 10.13
CA ALA A 33 -12.81 38.10 9.41
C ALA A 33 -13.55 38.69 8.19
N ALA A 34 -12.87 39.39 7.29
CA ALA A 34 -13.40 39.62 5.95
C ALA A 34 -13.04 38.42 5.08
N TRP A 35 -13.97 37.45 5.03
CA TRP A 35 -13.89 36.27 4.19
C TRP A 35 -13.83 36.68 2.70
N ALA A 36 -12.83 36.16 1.99
CA ALA A 36 -12.51 36.47 0.60
C ALA A 36 -13.49 35.86 -0.42
N PHE A 37 -14.77 36.19 -0.35
CA PHE A 37 -15.77 35.80 -1.33
C PHE A 37 -16.15 37.00 -2.20
N GLY A 38 -15.44 37.19 -3.32
CA GLY A 38 -15.75 38.25 -4.29
C GLY A 38 -14.66 38.64 -5.28
N ARG A 39 -13.43 38.10 -5.19
CA ARG A 39 -12.39 38.39 -6.18
C ARG A 39 -12.58 37.58 -7.44
N THR A 40 -12.42 38.23 -8.60
CA THR A 40 -12.38 37.52 -9.88
C THR A 40 -11.11 36.67 -9.98
N LEU A 41 -11.14 35.62 -10.80
CA LEU A 41 -10.00 34.70 -10.97
C LEU A 41 -8.74 35.45 -11.46
N ASP A 42 -8.92 36.50 -12.27
CA ASP A 42 -7.85 37.41 -12.71
C ASP A 42 -7.27 38.26 -11.56
N GLU A 43 -8.10 38.69 -10.62
CA GLU A 43 -7.63 39.41 -9.42
C GLU A 43 -6.84 38.51 -8.46
N ILE A 44 -7.27 37.26 -8.30
CA ILE A 44 -6.53 36.25 -7.52
C ILE A 44 -5.18 35.97 -8.18
N PHE A 45 -5.17 35.83 -9.50
CA PHE A 45 -3.94 35.60 -10.28
C PHE A 45 -2.97 36.78 -10.19
N ARG A 46 -3.43 38.03 -10.40
CA ARG A 46 -2.59 39.22 -10.25
C ARG A 46 -2.09 39.42 -8.82
N GLY A 47 -2.90 39.05 -7.83
CA GLY A 47 -2.50 39.06 -6.42
C GLY A 47 -1.36 38.07 -6.15
N THR A 48 -1.46 36.86 -6.71
CA THR A 48 -0.43 35.81 -6.59
C THR A 48 0.88 36.25 -7.24
N VAL A 49 0.82 36.74 -8.48
CA VAL A 49 2.01 37.22 -9.21
C VAL A 49 2.68 38.39 -8.47
N ARG A 50 1.91 39.30 -7.86
CA ARG A 50 2.46 40.38 -7.04
C ARG A 50 3.12 39.87 -5.74
N SER A 51 2.55 38.85 -5.10
CA SER A 51 3.15 38.23 -3.91
C SER A 51 4.38 37.37 -4.23
N GLU A 52 4.46 36.78 -5.41
CA GLU A 52 5.70 36.09 -5.83
C GLU A 52 6.83 37.09 -6.13
N ASN A 53 6.46 38.33 -6.51
CA ASN A 53 7.39 39.40 -6.85
C ASN A 53 7.72 40.33 -5.66
N ASP A 54 7.01 40.19 -4.52
CA ASP A 54 7.26 40.96 -3.29
C ASP A 54 8.52 40.49 -2.52
N GLY A 55 9.21 39.48 -3.06
CA GLY A 55 10.53 39.02 -2.61
C GLY A 55 10.49 37.82 -1.67
N THR A 56 9.30 37.31 -1.30
CA THR A 56 9.21 36.08 -0.52
C THR A 56 9.15 34.85 -1.43
N LEU A 57 10.33 34.40 -1.85
CA LEU A 57 10.48 33.16 -2.61
C LEU A 57 9.94 31.96 -1.79
N PRO A 58 9.09 31.09 -2.37
CA PRO A 58 8.67 29.87 -1.68
C PRO A 58 9.89 28.99 -1.39
N ALA A 59 9.86 28.17 -0.32
CA ALA A 59 11.02 27.46 0.22
C ALA A 59 11.87 26.69 -0.82
N TYR A 60 11.28 26.28 -1.96
CA TYR A 60 11.97 25.61 -3.06
C TYR A 60 12.69 26.55 -4.06
N VAL A 61 12.51 27.87 -3.97
CA VAL A 61 13.20 28.89 -4.79
C VAL A 61 14.29 29.63 -3.98
N VAL A 62 14.46 29.34 -2.69
CA VAL A 62 15.46 29.96 -1.78
C VAL A 62 16.85 29.31 -1.87
N ASN A 63 17.24 28.78 -3.03
CA ASN A 63 18.61 28.29 -3.26
C ASN A 63 19.61 29.43 -3.55
N ARG A 64 19.36 30.65 -3.06
CA ARG A 64 20.35 31.74 -3.05
C ARG A 64 21.10 31.70 -1.72
N GLY A 65 22.14 30.87 -1.64
CA GLY A 65 23.08 30.88 -0.50
C GLY A 65 23.26 29.54 0.21
N LEU A 66 22.49 28.51 -0.14
CA LEU A 66 22.91 27.15 0.17
C LEU A 66 24.11 26.82 -0.71
N VAL A 67 25.20 26.36 -0.11
CA VAL A 67 26.26 25.67 -0.86
C VAL A 67 25.55 24.58 -1.67
N PRO A 68 25.81 24.47 -3.00
CA PRO A 68 25.36 23.32 -3.77
C PRO A 68 25.67 22.09 -2.94
N TYR A 69 24.72 21.15 -2.84
CA TYR A 69 24.95 19.93 -2.08
C TYR A 69 26.35 19.44 -2.46
N PRO A 70 27.28 19.33 -1.50
CA PRO A 70 28.67 19.12 -1.85
C PRO A 70 28.71 17.87 -2.70
N GLU A 71 29.23 17.99 -3.93
CA GLU A 71 29.42 16.82 -4.78
C GLU A 71 30.15 15.80 -3.92
N ARG A 72 29.59 14.58 -3.80
CA ARG A 72 30.23 13.54 -3.01
C ARG A 72 31.63 13.39 -3.58
N LYS A 73 32.65 13.63 -2.75
CA LYS A 73 34.04 13.47 -3.15
C LYS A 73 34.18 12.07 -3.77
N PRO A 74 34.77 11.94 -4.97
CA PRO A 74 35.01 10.63 -5.54
C PRO A 74 35.79 9.80 -4.53
N LEU A 75 35.34 8.56 -4.32
CA LEU A 75 35.95 7.65 -3.36
C LEU A 75 37.42 7.48 -3.72
N THR A 76 38.29 7.48 -2.70
CA THR A 76 39.69 7.13 -2.91
C THR A 76 39.80 5.65 -3.31
N PRO A 77 40.88 5.23 -4.00
CA PRO A 77 41.07 3.81 -4.33
C PRO A 77 41.03 2.88 -3.12
N GLU A 78 41.46 3.35 -1.94
CA GLU A 78 41.43 2.60 -0.69
C GLU A 78 40.02 2.49 -0.09
N GLU A 79 39.24 3.58 -0.12
CA GLU A 79 37.83 3.57 0.31
C GLU A 79 36.97 2.75 -0.67
N GLU A 80 37.24 2.83 -1.97
CA GLU A 80 36.63 1.94 -2.96
C GLU A 80 36.99 0.47 -2.71
N ALA A 81 38.26 0.17 -2.42
CA ALA A 81 38.70 -1.19 -2.09
C ALA A 81 38.10 -1.65 -0.76
N ALA A 82 37.95 -0.76 0.23
CA ALA A 82 37.28 -1.04 1.50
C ALA A 82 35.78 -1.32 1.29
N LEU A 83 35.11 -0.56 0.42
CA LEU A 83 33.71 -0.75 0.05
C LEU A 83 33.49 -2.03 -0.75
N ARG A 84 34.42 -2.38 -1.65
CA ARG A 84 34.45 -3.67 -2.36
C ARG A 84 34.64 -4.83 -1.37
N ARG A 85 35.52 -4.68 -0.37
CA ARG A 85 35.75 -5.68 0.69
C ARG A 85 34.58 -5.81 1.65
N SER A 86 33.87 -4.72 1.95
CA SER A 86 32.76 -4.73 2.91
C SER A 86 31.46 -5.31 2.37
N GLY A 87 31.42 -5.72 1.09
CA GLY A 87 30.16 -5.85 0.36
C GLY A 87 29.63 -4.43 0.10
N ARG A 88 29.51 -4.07 -1.17
CA ARG A 88 29.24 -2.70 -1.61
C ARG A 88 27.98 -2.18 -0.91
N ALA A 89 28.11 -1.16 -0.06
CA ALA A 89 26.95 -0.46 0.49
C ALA A 89 26.17 0.16 -0.68
N GLY A 90 25.13 -0.53 -1.16
CA GLY A 90 24.13 0.00 -2.07
C GLY A 90 24.39 -0.11 -3.57
N VAL A 91 25.40 -0.84 -4.06
CA VAL A 91 25.48 -1.18 -5.49
C VAL A 91 25.50 -2.70 -5.62
N ILE A 92 24.33 -3.24 -5.91
CA ILE A 92 24.18 -4.63 -6.36
C ILE A 92 24.88 -4.69 -7.72
N GLU A 93 26.06 -5.32 -7.79
CA GLU A 93 26.75 -5.60 -9.06
C GLU A 93 26.06 -6.72 -9.85
N ASP A 94 25.09 -7.39 -9.25
CA ASP A 94 24.27 -8.33 -9.97
C ASP A 94 23.41 -7.57 -10.99
N PRO A 95 23.54 -7.87 -12.29
CA PRO A 95 22.67 -7.28 -13.29
C PRO A 95 21.23 -7.57 -12.89
N LEU A 96 20.30 -6.64 -13.13
CA LEU A 96 18.85 -6.84 -12.92
C LEU A 96 18.29 -8.08 -13.66
N THR A 97 19.07 -8.63 -14.60
CA THR A 97 18.79 -9.85 -15.36
C THR A 97 19.33 -11.12 -14.71
N SER A 98 20.08 -11.02 -13.61
CA SER A 98 20.56 -12.19 -12.88
C SER A 98 19.36 -12.95 -12.34
N GLU A 99 19.24 -14.22 -12.72
CA GLU A 99 18.20 -15.06 -12.15
C GLU A 99 18.48 -15.27 -10.67
N MET A 100 17.45 -15.11 -9.85
CA MET A 100 17.56 -15.36 -8.42
C MET A 100 17.91 -16.83 -8.18
N ALA A 101 18.87 -17.09 -7.29
CA ALA A 101 19.25 -18.45 -6.94
C ALA A 101 18.03 -19.20 -6.38
N TRP A 102 17.85 -20.46 -6.79
CA TRP A 102 16.69 -21.26 -6.38
C TRP A 102 16.55 -21.37 -4.87
N THR A 103 17.69 -21.46 -4.17
CA THR A 103 17.74 -21.52 -2.71
C THR A 103 17.14 -20.28 -2.06
N ASP A 104 17.36 -19.11 -2.65
CA ASP A 104 16.86 -17.84 -2.14
C ASP A 104 15.36 -17.72 -2.42
N VAL A 105 14.91 -18.14 -3.62
CA VAL A 105 13.48 -18.23 -3.96
C VAL A 105 12.74 -19.08 -2.94
N VAL A 106 13.22 -20.31 -2.68
CA VAL A 106 12.59 -21.23 -1.73
C VAL A 106 12.57 -20.64 -0.32
N LYS A 107 13.67 -20.01 0.10
CA LYS A 107 13.75 -19.34 1.42
C LYS A 107 12.74 -18.19 1.54
N GLU A 108 12.56 -17.42 0.49
CA GLU A 108 11.61 -16.30 0.45
C GLU A 108 10.16 -16.78 0.51
N VAL A 109 9.84 -17.82 -0.27
CA VAL A 109 8.52 -18.47 -0.24
C VAL A 109 8.26 -19.07 1.15
N ALA A 110 9.26 -19.72 1.76
CA ALA A 110 9.16 -20.23 3.12
C ALA A 110 8.96 -19.13 4.18
N GLY A 111 9.41 -17.91 3.89
CA GLY A 111 9.16 -16.72 4.71
C GLY A 111 7.70 -16.24 4.69
N GLY A 112 6.86 -16.76 3.79
CA GLY A 112 5.41 -16.52 3.72
C GLY A 112 4.99 -15.27 2.94
N ALA A 113 5.93 -14.41 2.55
CA ALA A 113 5.68 -13.23 1.74
C ALA A 113 6.70 -13.13 0.60
N PRO A 114 6.66 -14.05 -0.38
CA PRO A 114 7.53 -13.96 -1.55
C PRO A 114 7.19 -12.71 -2.36
N GLY A 115 8.24 -12.00 -2.76
CA GLY A 115 8.17 -10.90 -3.72
C GLY A 115 7.77 -11.38 -5.11
N PRO A 116 7.40 -10.45 -6.00
CA PRO A 116 6.91 -10.78 -7.35
C PRO A 116 7.95 -11.56 -8.18
N PHE A 117 9.24 -11.28 -7.99
CA PHE A 117 10.31 -11.97 -8.70
C PHE A 117 10.45 -13.45 -8.28
N ALA A 118 10.23 -13.76 -7.00
CA ALA A 118 10.23 -15.12 -6.50
C ALA A 118 9.06 -15.92 -7.11
N VAL A 119 7.86 -15.35 -7.11
CA VAL A 119 6.66 -15.97 -7.70
C VAL A 119 6.88 -16.23 -9.20
N ASP A 120 7.45 -15.26 -9.91
CA ASP A 120 7.75 -15.41 -11.33
C ASP A 120 8.80 -16.49 -11.59
N ALA A 121 9.86 -16.55 -10.78
CA ALA A 121 10.87 -17.61 -10.87
C ALA A 121 10.29 -19.01 -10.65
N VAL A 122 9.38 -19.18 -9.69
CA VAL A 122 8.67 -20.45 -9.46
C VAL A 122 7.80 -20.80 -10.67
N ARG A 123 7.05 -19.84 -11.24
CA ARG A 123 6.21 -20.06 -12.42
C ARG A 123 7.03 -20.50 -13.63
N ARG A 124 8.11 -19.79 -13.95
CA ARG A 124 8.99 -20.16 -15.08
C ARG A 124 9.58 -21.57 -14.93
N ARG A 125 9.97 -21.97 -13.71
CA ARG A 125 10.47 -23.32 -13.44
C ARG A 125 9.36 -24.38 -13.54
N ALA A 126 8.16 -24.07 -13.07
CA ALA A 126 7.00 -24.94 -13.21
C ALA A 126 6.59 -25.14 -14.68
N GLU A 127 6.72 -24.10 -15.51
CA GLU A 127 6.54 -24.20 -16.97
C GLU A 127 7.57 -25.13 -17.61
N ASN A 128 8.82 -25.09 -17.15
CA ASN A 128 9.90 -26.00 -17.56
C ASN A 128 9.78 -27.42 -16.97
N ALA A 129 8.65 -27.77 -16.35
CA ALA A 129 8.37 -29.09 -15.79
C ALA A 129 9.35 -29.53 -14.67
N ASP A 130 9.93 -28.59 -13.93
CA ASP A 130 10.66 -28.89 -12.70
C ASP A 130 9.66 -29.34 -11.62
N GLY A 131 9.70 -30.62 -11.25
CA GLY A 131 8.77 -31.20 -10.28
C GLY A 131 8.75 -30.48 -8.93
N GLN A 132 9.91 -30.02 -8.45
CA GLN A 132 9.99 -29.27 -7.18
C GLN A 132 9.31 -27.91 -7.29
N ALA A 133 9.46 -27.23 -8.42
CA ALA A 133 8.82 -25.94 -8.64
C ALA A 133 7.30 -26.06 -8.83
N VAL A 134 6.83 -27.12 -9.51
CA VAL A 134 5.40 -27.41 -9.65
C VAL A 134 4.78 -27.71 -8.28
N GLU A 135 5.44 -28.51 -7.44
CA GLU A 135 4.98 -28.78 -6.07
C GLU A 135 4.93 -27.50 -5.24
N LEU A 136 5.97 -26.67 -5.32
CA LEU A 136 6.02 -25.40 -4.59
C LEU A 136 4.93 -24.44 -5.03
N LEU A 137 4.65 -24.34 -6.34
CA LEU A 137 3.56 -23.53 -6.88
C LEU A 137 2.19 -24.04 -6.38
N ALA A 138 1.99 -25.36 -6.37
CA ALA A 138 0.77 -25.97 -5.83
C ALA A 138 0.57 -25.63 -4.35
N TRP A 139 1.64 -25.68 -3.55
CA TRP A 139 1.61 -25.27 -2.15
C TRP A 139 1.32 -23.78 -1.99
N MET A 140 1.91 -22.93 -2.82
CA MET A 140 1.65 -21.48 -2.83
C MET A 140 0.18 -21.18 -3.13
N SER A 141 -0.41 -21.80 -4.15
CA SER A 141 -1.83 -21.63 -4.49
C SER A 141 -2.77 -22.22 -3.43
N ALA A 142 -2.39 -23.31 -2.76
CA ALA A 142 -3.20 -23.90 -1.68
C ALA A 142 -3.27 -22.99 -0.44
N ASN A 143 -2.15 -22.35 -0.09
CA ASN A 143 -2.03 -21.52 1.11
C ASN A 143 -2.29 -20.02 0.84
N GLY A 144 -2.26 -19.59 -0.43
CA GLY A 144 -2.38 -18.18 -0.81
C GLY A 144 -1.10 -17.38 -0.59
N VAL A 145 0.07 -18.01 -0.77
CA VAL A 145 1.38 -17.39 -0.55
C VAL A 145 1.88 -16.78 -1.85
N GLY A 146 1.84 -15.44 -1.96
CA GLY A 146 2.24 -14.71 -3.17
C GLY A 146 1.30 -14.86 -4.38
N VAL A 147 0.32 -15.76 -4.31
CA VAL A 147 -0.70 -16.02 -5.33
C VAL A 147 -2.07 -16.06 -4.64
N GLN A 148 -3.15 -15.77 -5.37
CA GLN A 148 -4.50 -15.92 -4.87
C GLN A 148 -4.77 -17.37 -4.48
N ARG A 149 -5.39 -17.59 -3.32
CA ARG A 149 -5.69 -18.94 -2.84
C ARG A 149 -6.74 -19.61 -3.72
N ASP A 150 -6.38 -20.73 -4.34
CA ASP A 150 -7.28 -21.60 -5.10
C ASP A 150 -6.91 -23.08 -4.88
N LEU A 151 -7.86 -23.83 -4.31
CA LEU A 151 -7.68 -25.26 -4.03
C LEU A 151 -7.86 -26.14 -5.26
N ALA A 152 -8.67 -25.71 -6.24
CA ALA A 152 -8.86 -26.45 -7.48
C ALA A 152 -7.59 -26.40 -8.33
N GLU A 153 -7.04 -25.19 -8.50
CA GLU A 153 -5.75 -24.99 -9.19
C GLU A 153 -4.62 -25.75 -8.47
N ALA A 154 -4.55 -25.67 -7.13
CA ALA A 154 -3.56 -26.42 -6.36
C ALA A 154 -3.67 -27.94 -6.57
N PHE A 155 -4.88 -28.48 -6.65
CA PHE A 155 -5.10 -29.91 -6.90
C PHE A 155 -4.61 -30.33 -8.29
N ASP A 156 -4.88 -29.52 -9.32
CA ASP A 156 -4.42 -29.79 -10.68
C ASP A 156 -2.88 -29.72 -10.77
N LEU A 157 -2.27 -28.75 -10.09
CA LEU A 157 -0.81 -28.63 -10.01
C LEU A 157 -0.16 -29.80 -9.28
N TYR A 158 -0.71 -30.26 -8.15
CA TYR A 158 -0.22 -31.47 -7.48
C TYR A 158 -0.43 -32.72 -8.34
N SER A 159 -1.53 -32.79 -9.09
CA SER A 159 -1.76 -33.90 -10.02
C SER A 159 -0.72 -33.93 -11.14
N ARG A 160 -0.29 -32.75 -11.62
CA ARG A 160 0.82 -32.61 -12.56
C ARG A 160 2.17 -32.97 -11.92
N ALA A 161 2.41 -32.59 -10.66
CA ALA A 161 3.64 -32.95 -9.95
C ALA A 161 3.77 -34.47 -9.74
N ASP A 162 2.66 -35.19 -9.51
CA ASP A 162 2.64 -36.66 -9.47
C ASP A 162 3.06 -37.28 -10.81
N GLN A 163 2.56 -36.74 -11.94
CA GLN A 163 2.98 -37.16 -13.28
C GLN A 163 4.47 -36.92 -13.55
N LEU A 164 5.06 -35.90 -12.91
CA LEU A 164 6.49 -35.60 -12.97
C LEU A 164 7.34 -36.45 -12.01
N GLY A 165 6.70 -37.34 -11.22
CA GLY A 165 7.39 -38.26 -10.32
C GLY A 165 7.73 -37.69 -8.93
N VAL A 166 7.08 -36.61 -8.51
CA VAL A 166 7.27 -36.04 -7.16
C VAL A 166 6.58 -36.94 -6.14
N ALA A 167 7.36 -37.56 -5.26
CA ALA A 167 6.87 -38.59 -4.33
C ALA A 167 5.77 -38.11 -3.36
N SER A 168 5.83 -36.86 -2.91
CA SER A 168 4.86 -36.24 -1.99
C SER A 168 3.59 -35.73 -2.68
N ALA A 169 3.61 -35.57 -4.00
CA ALA A 169 2.54 -34.87 -4.72
C ALA A 169 1.21 -35.59 -4.65
N ARG A 170 1.19 -36.93 -4.75
CA ARG A 170 -0.04 -37.72 -4.67
C ARG A 170 -0.76 -37.58 -3.34
N ASP A 171 -0.02 -37.61 -2.24
CA ASP A 171 -0.60 -37.54 -0.90
C ASP A 171 -1.05 -36.11 -0.60
N ASN A 172 -0.31 -35.10 -1.06
CA ASN A 172 -0.71 -33.70 -1.01
C ASN A 172 -1.99 -33.46 -1.83
N ALA A 173 -2.10 -33.99 -3.05
CA ALA A 173 -3.31 -33.89 -3.87
C ALA A 173 -4.54 -34.47 -3.17
N LYS A 174 -4.40 -35.67 -2.54
CA LYS A 174 -5.48 -36.28 -1.76
C LYS A 174 -5.87 -35.40 -0.55
N ALA A 175 -4.90 -34.78 0.12
CA ALA A 175 -5.17 -33.87 1.22
C ALA A 175 -5.95 -32.63 0.76
N ILE A 176 -5.53 -32.01 -0.35
CA ILE A 176 -6.26 -30.89 -0.97
C ILE A 176 -7.67 -31.30 -1.36
N TYR A 177 -7.84 -32.47 -1.98
CA TYR A 177 -9.17 -32.98 -2.37
C TYR A 177 -10.12 -33.16 -1.18
N ARG A 178 -9.61 -33.63 -0.04
CA ARG A 178 -10.40 -33.75 1.19
C ARG A 178 -10.76 -32.38 1.78
N ALA A 179 -9.90 -31.38 1.62
CA ALA A 179 -10.14 -30.02 2.11
C ALA A 179 -11.08 -29.19 1.21
N MET A 180 -11.22 -29.58 -0.07
CA MET A 180 -12.08 -28.87 -1.03
C MET A 180 -13.57 -28.95 -0.69
N SER A 181 -14.27 -27.85 -0.97
CA SER A 181 -15.73 -27.81 -0.89
C SER A 181 -16.37 -28.76 -1.89
N SER A 182 -17.63 -29.14 -1.66
CA SER A 182 -18.37 -29.99 -2.59
C SER A 182 -18.53 -29.36 -3.98
N GLU A 183 -18.52 -28.03 -4.08
CA GLU A 183 -18.60 -27.31 -5.35
C GLU A 183 -17.28 -27.38 -6.10
N GLN A 184 -16.14 -27.12 -5.43
CA GLN A 184 -14.81 -27.22 -6.02
C GLN A 184 -14.51 -28.63 -6.52
N ARG A 185 -14.96 -29.67 -5.79
CA ARG A 185 -14.78 -31.06 -6.23
C ARG A 185 -15.53 -31.43 -7.51
N ARG A 186 -16.54 -30.64 -7.92
CA ARG A 186 -17.26 -30.85 -9.19
C ARG A 186 -16.52 -30.27 -10.38
N THR A 187 -15.63 -29.30 -10.17
CA THR A 187 -14.87 -28.65 -11.24
C THR A 187 -13.58 -29.39 -11.57
N VAL A 188 -13.02 -30.13 -10.60
CA VAL A 188 -11.78 -30.89 -10.78
C VAL A 188 -12.04 -32.37 -11.07
N MET A 189 -11.22 -32.97 -11.91
CA MET A 189 -11.24 -34.41 -12.17
C MET A 189 -10.23 -35.11 -11.27
N ASN A 190 -10.67 -36.08 -10.44
CA ASN A 190 -9.79 -36.78 -9.51
C ASN A 190 -9.18 -38.04 -10.16
N PRO A 191 -7.87 -38.07 -10.49
CA PRO A 191 -7.23 -39.23 -11.10
C PRO A 191 -6.81 -40.32 -10.08
N PHE A 192 -6.99 -40.08 -8.78
CA PHE A 192 -6.42 -40.91 -7.71
C PHE A 192 -7.41 -41.86 -7.03
N ASN A 193 -8.60 -42.03 -7.61
CA ASN A 193 -9.68 -42.86 -7.07
C ASN A 193 -9.49 -44.35 -7.38
#